data_AF-A0A957SK58-F1
#
_entry.id   AF-A0A957SK58-F1
#
_cell.length_a   1.000
_cell.length_b   1.000
_cell.length_c   1.000
_cell.angle_alpha   90.00
_cell.angle_beta   90.00
_cell.angle_gamma   90.00
#
_symmetry.space_group_name_H-M   'P 1'
#
loop_
_entity.id
_entity.type
_entity.pdbx_description
1 polymer ?
#
loop_
_entity_poly.entity_id
_entity_poly.type
_entity_poly.pdbx_seq_one_letter_code
_entity_poly.pdbx_strand_id
1 'polypeptide(L)'
;ETSPTSTTSTPTAPTPTTTGTPSTATPPPLGGDAYEGDDQCSDARAIATDGIVQRRNFHQTGDSDWVKFDATSGEQYLIEVNIPDNSVADVALELVAACGGTVLEAQDFQFSPGVRLDYTAANTGSLYMKFANHDPERAGDTVAYELSVRQLSASAAPGLLIIVAGQIKNNDPVQPNIYHVTDAVYQLFKDKGATDDQIYYLAPDLSRTGVDASATAANLEAAITQWADEQAASAQSLTLYLMDHGG
;
A
#
# COMPACT_ATOMS: atom_id res chain seq x y z
N GLU A 1 16.19 -37.18 68.75
CA GLU A 1 15.05 -36.72 67.93
C GLU A 1 14.72 -35.31 68.37
N THR A 2 14.63 -34.27 67.54
CA THR A 2 14.32 -34.13 66.11
C THR A 2 15.10 -32.92 65.54
N SER A 3 15.81 -33.11 64.43
CA SER A 3 16.50 -32.04 63.68
C SER A 3 15.59 -31.56 62.53
N PRO A 4 15.47 -30.24 62.27
CA PRO A 4 14.61 -29.72 61.21
C PRO A 4 15.24 -29.91 59.82
N THR A 5 14.43 -30.36 58.86
CA THR A 5 14.79 -30.51 57.44
C THR A 5 14.63 -29.16 56.72
N SER A 6 15.73 -28.58 56.28
CA SER A 6 15.73 -27.42 55.38
C SER A 6 15.56 -27.87 53.93
N THR A 7 14.54 -27.36 53.24
CA THR A 7 14.31 -27.55 51.80
C THR A 7 15.11 -26.53 50.99
N THR A 8 16.09 -27.01 50.22
CA THR A 8 16.86 -26.19 49.27
C THR A 8 16.11 -26.09 47.94
N SER A 9 15.73 -24.87 47.55
CA SER A 9 15.18 -24.54 46.23
C SER A 9 16.31 -24.41 45.19
N THR A 10 16.22 -25.19 44.11
CA THR A 10 17.14 -25.12 42.95
C THR A 10 16.83 -23.88 42.09
N PRO A 11 17.81 -23.01 41.78
CA PRO A 11 17.59 -21.89 40.86
C PRO A 11 17.51 -22.40 39.41
N THR A 12 16.47 -21.98 38.68
CA THR A 12 16.27 -22.26 37.26
C THR A 12 17.23 -21.41 36.41
N ALA A 13 17.96 -22.04 35.50
CA ALA A 13 18.86 -21.36 34.57
C ALA A 13 18.08 -20.50 33.55
N PRO A 14 18.58 -19.31 33.17
CA PRO A 14 17.93 -18.50 32.14
C PRO A 14 18.05 -19.16 30.77
N THR A 15 16.94 -19.24 30.05
CA THR A 15 16.83 -19.68 28.65
C THR A 15 17.76 -18.84 27.76
N PRO A 16 18.56 -19.45 26.86
CA PRO A 16 19.38 -18.68 25.93
C PRO A 16 18.48 -17.92 24.95
N THR A 17 18.56 -16.60 24.97
CA THR A 17 18.00 -15.72 23.94
C THR A 17 18.72 -15.99 22.62
N THR A 18 18.01 -16.57 21.65
CA THR A 18 18.52 -16.69 20.28
C THR A 18 18.50 -15.31 19.63
N THR A 19 19.64 -14.62 19.67
CA THR A 19 19.91 -13.44 18.85
C THR A 19 19.89 -13.86 17.38
N GLY A 20 18.81 -13.53 16.67
CA GLY A 20 18.72 -13.75 15.23
C GLY A 20 19.87 -13.04 14.51
N THR A 21 20.69 -13.81 13.79
CA THR A 21 21.69 -13.26 12.88
C THR A 21 20.97 -12.52 11.74
N PRO A 22 21.39 -11.31 11.34
CA PRO A 22 20.84 -10.66 10.15
C PRO A 22 21.13 -11.54 8.93
N SER A 23 20.07 -12.00 8.26
CA SER A 23 20.19 -12.78 7.03
C SER A 23 20.68 -11.85 5.92
N THR A 24 21.94 -11.99 5.53
CA THR A 24 22.50 -11.30 4.35
C THR A 24 21.74 -11.79 3.12
N ALA A 25 21.01 -10.91 2.43
CA ALA A 25 20.31 -11.25 1.20
C ALA A 25 21.30 -11.77 0.15
N THR A 26 21.04 -12.96 -0.40
CA THR A 26 21.78 -13.49 -1.55
C THR A 26 21.56 -12.56 -2.74
N PRO A 27 22.61 -12.16 -3.47
CA PRO A 27 22.44 -11.36 -4.68
C PRO A 27 21.58 -12.13 -5.70
N PRO A 28 20.72 -11.44 -6.47
CA PRO A 28 19.94 -12.08 -7.51
C PRO A 28 20.79 -12.89 -8.50
N PRO A 29 20.25 -13.98 -9.08
CA PRO A 29 20.82 -14.61 -10.26
C PRO A 29 20.97 -13.57 -11.39
N LEU A 30 21.91 -13.83 -12.30
CA LEU A 30 22.25 -12.89 -13.36
C LEU A 30 21.02 -12.60 -14.25
N GLY A 31 20.61 -11.34 -14.33
CA GLY A 31 19.47 -10.90 -15.13
C GLY A 31 18.12 -11.00 -14.41
N GLY A 32 18.09 -11.64 -13.24
CA GLY A 32 16.91 -11.69 -12.38
C GLY A 32 16.74 -10.45 -11.52
N ASP A 33 15.51 -10.22 -11.09
CA ASP A 33 15.13 -9.08 -10.27
C ASP A 33 15.51 -9.24 -8.77
N ALA A 34 15.06 -8.31 -7.91
CA ALA A 34 15.43 -8.32 -6.49
C ALA A 34 14.74 -9.41 -5.64
N TYR A 35 13.75 -10.13 -6.20
CA TYR A 35 12.87 -11.08 -5.53
C TYR A 35 13.24 -12.54 -5.82
N GLU A 36 14.14 -12.76 -6.75
CA GLU A 36 14.58 -14.06 -7.25
C GLU A 36 14.99 -15.10 -6.22
N GLY A 37 14.92 -16.36 -6.65
CA GLY A 37 14.95 -17.53 -5.78
C GLY A 37 13.59 -17.85 -5.19
N ASP A 38 12.53 -17.52 -5.93
CA ASP A 38 11.12 -17.73 -5.61
C ASP A 38 10.38 -18.64 -6.59
N ASP A 39 11.10 -19.45 -7.36
CA ASP A 39 10.59 -20.50 -8.27
C ASP A 39 9.72 -21.57 -7.58
N GLN A 40 9.73 -21.61 -6.24
CA GLN A 40 9.00 -22.57 -5.42
C GLN A 40 8.10 -21.87 -4.40
N CYS A 41 6.91 -22.45 -4.19
CA CYS A 41 5.96 -21.92 -3.21
C CYS A 41 6.52 -21.81 -1.78
N SER A 42 7.41 -22.73 -1.38
CA SER A 42 8.09 -22.66 -0.08
C SER A 42 8.98 -21.43 0.09
N ASP A 43 9.49 -20.90 -1.03
CA ASP A 43 10.42 -19.77 -1.09
C ASP A 43 9.72 -18.46 -1.46
N ALA A 44 8.38 -18.48 -1.53
CA ALA A 44 7.55 -17.37 -1.98
C ALA A 44 7.89 -16.04 -1.28
N ARG A 45 8.07 -14.99 -2.08
CA ARG A 45 8.37 -13.64 -1.55
C ARG A 45 7.11 -12.94 -1.07
N ALA A 46 7.24 -12.24 0.05
CA ALA A 46 6.13 -11.45 0.58
C ALA A 46 5.89 -10.20 -0.27
N ILE A 47 4.63 -9.85 -0.48
CA ILE A 47 4.19 -8.55 -0.99
C ILE A 47 3.23 -7.92 0.03
N ALA A 48 3.37 -6.62 0.25
CA ALA A 48 2.44 -5.85 1.07
C ALA A 48 1.12 -5.63 0.30
N THR A 49 0.04 -5.43 1.03
CA THR A 49 -1.30 -5.17 0.47
C THR A 49 -1.60 -3.67 0.36
N ASP A 50 -0.57 -2.84 0.29
CA ASP A 50 -0.63 -1.37 0.28
C ASP A 50 -0.74 -0.78 -1.15
N GLY A 51 -0.72 -1.63 -2.17
CA GLY A 51 -0.77 -1.24 -3.57
C GLY A 51 0.55 -0.69 -4.13
N ILE A 52 1.66 -0.74 -3.37
CA ILE A 52 2.97 -0.37 -3.90
C ILE A 52 3.40 -1.40 -4.95
N VAL A 53 3.79 -0.90 -6.12
CA VAL A 53 4.18 -1.71 -7.26
C VAL A 53 5.57 -2.34 -7.05
N GLN A 54 5.66 -3.65 -7.26
CA GLN A 54 6.90 -4.40 -7.42
C GLN A 54 7.15 -4.67 -8.90
N ARG A 55 8.28 -4.18 -9.42
CA ARG A 55 8.75 -4.58 -10.76
C ARG A 55 9.49 -5.89 -10.66
N ARG A 56 9.09 -6.86 -11.49
CA ARG A 56 9.63 -8.20 -11.55
C ARG A 56 9.92 -8.64 -12.99
N ASN A 57 10.62 -9.75 -13.19
CA ASN A 57 10.82 -10.36 -14.50
C ASN A 57 10.84 -11.88 -14.47
N PHE A 58 10.52 -12.49 -15.61
CA PHE A 58 10.76 -13.92 -15.86
C PHE A 58 12.14 -14.05 -16.49
N HIS A 59 13.17 -14.15 -15.65
CA HIS A 59 14.56 -14.01 -16.08
C HIS A 59 15.10 -15.24 -16.79
N GLN A 60 14.54 -16.43 -16.52
CA GLN A 60 14.96 -17.70 -17.11
C GLN A 60 13.82 -18.50 -17.75
N THR A 61 14.15 -19.44 -18.63
CA THR A 61 13.15 -20.31 -19.26
C THR A 61 12.40 -21.13 -18.21
N GLY A 62 11.06 -21.08 -18.26
CA GLY A 62 10.19 -21.78 -17.31
C GLY A 62 10.13 -21.14 -15.92
N ASP A 63 10.53 -19.87 -15.78
CA ASP A 63 10.46 -19.13 -14.53
C ASP A 63 9.07 -19.16 -13.90
N SER A 64 9.01 -19.17 -12.57
CA SER A 64 7.77 -19.32 -11.82
C SER A 64 7.80 -18.55 -10.51
N ASP A 65 7.43 -17.27 -10.55
CA ASP A 65 7.53 -16.41 -9.38
C ASP A 65 6.41 -16.72 -8.39
N TRP A 66 6.77 -17.26 -7.23
CA TRP A 66 5.84 -17.41 -6.12
C TRP A 66 5.87 -16.19 -5.21
N VAL A 67 4.68 -15.60 -5.02
CA VAL A 67 4.46 -14.44 -4.18
C VAL A 67 3.41 -14.77 -3.13
N LYS A 68 3.52 -14.20 -1.93
CA LYS A 68 2.52 -14.37 -0.87
C LYS A 68 2.16 -13.06 -0.21
N PHE A 69 0.93 -12.98 0.28
CA PHE A 69 0.48 -11.89 1.14
C PHE A 69 -0.42 -12.43 2.24
N ASP A 70 -0.51 -11.71 3.36
CA ASP A 70 -1.42 -12.06 4.45
C ASP A 70 -2.80 -11.46 4.20
N ALA A 71 -3.81 -12.33 4.15
CA ALA A 71 -5.19 -11.96 3.93
C ALA A 71 -6.00 -12.03 5.22
N THR A 72 -7.04 -11.20 5.32
CA THR A 72 -8.00 -11.20 6.44
C THR A 72 -9.35 -11.67 5.93
N SER A 73 -10.00 -12.58 6.66
CA SER A 73 -11.32 -13.11 6.31
C SER A 73 -12.34 -11.99 6.10
N GLY A 74 -13.06 -12.04 4.98
CA GLY A 74 -14.08 -11.07 4.59
C GLY A 74 -13.56 -9.83 3.87
N GLU A 75 -12.25 -9.56 3.90
CA GLU A 75 -11.66 -8.44 3.17
C GLU A 75 -11.50 -8.76 1.69
N GLN A 76 -11.64 -7.72 0.87
CA GLN A 76 -11.45 -7.81 -0.58
C GLN A 76 -10.04 -7.32 -0.94
N TYR A 77 -9.44 -7.95 -1.93
CA TYR A 77 -8.12 -7.64 -2.43
C TYR A 77 -8.17 -7.52 -3.95
N LEU A 78 -7.46 -6.53 -4.48
CA LEU A 78 -7.22 -6.38 -5.90
C LEU A 78 -5.76 -6.75 -6.18
N ILE A 79 -5.58 -7.78 -6.98
CA ILE A 79 -4.28 -8.21 -7.51
C ILE A 79 -4.20 -7.73 -8.95
N GLU A 80 -3.20 -6.90 -9.25
CA GLU A 80 -2.99 -6.35 -10.58
C GLU A 80 -1.58 -6.65 -11.07
N VAL A 81 -1.50 -7.11 -12.32
CA VAL A 81 -0.26 -7.20 -13.07
C VAL A 81 -0.39 -6.38 -14.34
N ASN A 82 0.48 -5.37 -14.48
CA ASN A 82 0.61 -4.57 -15.69
C ASN A 82 1.89 -4.97 -16.44
N ILE A 83 1.83 -4.90 -17.77
CA ILE A 83 2.98 -5.19 -18.63
C ILE A 83 3.55 -3.85 -19.14
N PRO A 84 4.81 -3.50 -18.81
CA PRO A 84 5.46 -2.32 -19.36
C PRO A 84 5.48 -2.34 -20.89
N ASP A 85 5.37 -1.18 -21.54
CA ASP A 85 5.34 -1.05 -23.02
C ASP A 85 6.52 -1.71 -23.75
N ASN A 86 7.66 -1.85 -23.05
CA ASN A 86 8.88 -2.45 -23.59
C ASN A 86 9.06 -3.94 -23.23
N SER A 87 8.05 -4.56 -22.62
CA SER A 87 8.04 -5.97 -22.25
C SER A 87 7.19 -6.79 -23.21
N VAL A 88 7.54 -8.06 -23.33
CA VAL A 88 6.83 -9.06 -24.14
C VAL A 88 6.22 -10.17 -23.26
N ALA A 89 6.18 -9.94 -21.95
CA ALA A 89 5.56 -10.84 -20.98
C ALA A 89 4.05 -10.97 -21.23
N ASP A 90 3.52 -12.14 -20.93
CA ASP A 90 2.11 -12.52 -20.99
C ASP A 90 1.82 -13.37 -19.76
N VAL A 91 1.26 -12.76 -18.72
CA VAL A 91 1.30 -13.30 -17.36
C VAL A 91 0.07 -14.15 -17.07
N ALA A 92 0.32 -15.41 -16.69
CA ALA A 92 -0.66 -16.27 -16.06
C ALA A 92 -0.53 -16.21 -14.53
N LEU A 93 -1.66 -16.24 -13.82
CA LEU A 93 -1.77 -16.28 -12.36
C LEU A 93 -2.50 -17.55 -11.91
N GLU A 94 -1.99 -18.21 -10.88
CA GLU A 94 -2.72 -19.15 -10.03
C GLU A 94 -2.70 -18.70 -8.55
N LEU A 95 -3.85 -18.66 -7.89
CA LEU A 95 -4.00 -18.33 -6.46
C LEU A 95 -4.33 -19.59 -5.65
N VAL A 96 -3.60 -19.85 -4.57
CA VAL A 96 -3.80 -21.00 -3.66
C VAL A 96 -3.76 -20.56 -2.19
N ALA A 97 -4.46 -21.28 -1.31
CA ALA A 97 -4.43 -21.03 0.14
C ALA A 97 -3.19 -21.62 0.84
N ALA A 98 -2.51 -22.57 0.21
CA ALA A 98 -1.33 -23.24 0.75
C ALA A 98 -0.52 -23.88 -0.39
N CYS A 99 0.78 -24.05 -0.18
CA CYS A 99 1.65 -24.75 -1.12
C CYS A 99 1.18 -26.18 -1.39
N GLY A 100 1.04 -26.54 -2.67
CA GLY A 100 0.48 -27.82 -3.10
C GLY A 100 -1.03 -27.97 -2.86
N GLY A 101 -1.72 -26.91 -2.44
CA GLY A 101 -3.16 -26.86 -2.30
C GLY A 101 -3.88 -26.76 -3.64
N THR A 102 -5.21 -26.78 -3.58
CA THR A 102 -6.06 -26.54 -4.75
C THR A 102 -6.01 -25.08 -5.17
N VAL A 103 -6.00 -24.85 -6.49
CA VAL A 103 -6.19 -23.53 -7.09
C VAL A 103 -7.58 -23.00 -6.71
N LEU A 104 -7.60 -21.82 -6.12
CA LEU A 104 -8.80 -21.07 -5.74
C LEU A 104 -9.31 -20.26 -6.92
N GLU A 105 -8.39 -19.56 -7.59
CA GLU A 105 -8.65 -18.74 -8.77
C GLU A 105 -7.44 -18.80 -9.71
N ALA A 106 -7.67 -18.65 -11.01
CA ALA A 106 -6.60 -18.55 -12.00
C ALA A 106 -6.99 -17.60 -13.14
N GLN A 107 -6.01 -16.94 -13.73
CA GLN A 107 -6.19 -16.09 -14.92
C GLN A 107 -5.05 -16.33 -15.91
N ASP A 108 -5.41 -16.48 -17.19
CA ASP A 108 -4.52 -16.58 -18.34
C ASP A 108 -5.32 -16.14 -19.57
N PHE A 109 -5.46 -14.83 -19.76
CA PHE A 109 -6.42 -14.26 -20.72
C PHE A 109 -5.78 -14.00 -22.08
N GLN A 110 -6.33 -14.64 -23.13
CA GLN A 110 -5.82 -14.54 -24.51
C GLN A 110 -5.78 -13.12 -25.13
N PHE A 111 -6.48 -12.14 -24.54
CA PHE A 111 -6.61 -10.78 -25.08
C PHE A 111 -6.02 -9.71 -24.15
N SER A 112 -5.37 -10.10 -23.06
CA SER A 112 -4.67 -9.18 -22.17
C SER A 112 -3.48 -9.89 -21.55
N PRO A 113 -2.25 -9.37 -21.72
CA PRO A 113 -1.06 -10.00 -21.17
C PRO A 113 -0.88 -9.73 -19.66
N GLY A 114 -1.79 -8.96 -19.05
CA GLY A 114 -1.79 -8.64 -17.63
C GLY A 114 -2.90 -9.37 -16.88
N VAL A 115 -2.92 -9.16 -15.57
CA VAL A 115 -3.86 -9.80 -14.65
C VAL A 115 -4.62 -8.73 -13.89
N ARG A 116 -5.93 -8.95 -13.68
CA ARG A 116 -6.74 -8.14 -12.76
C ARG A 116 -7.72 -9.06 -12.04
N LEU A 117 -7.43 -9.36 -10.78
CA LEU A 117 -8.24 -10.26 -9.96
C LEU A 117 -8.74 -9.53 -8.71
N ASP A 118 -10.07 -9.39 -8.62
CA ASP A 118 -10.75 -9.03 -7.38
C ASP A 118 -11.04 -10.33 -6.60
N TYR A 119 -10.46 -10.46 -5.41
CA TYR A 119 -10.57 -11.67 -4.59
C TYR A 119 -11.05 -11.33 -3.17
N THR A 120 -12.04 -12.05 -2.68
CA THR A 120 -12.52 -11.92 -1.29
C THR A 120 -12.01 -13.08 -0.46
N ALA A 121 -11.24 -12.81 0.59
CA ALA A 121 -10.61 -13.86 1.37
C ALA A 121 -11.63 -14.58 2.26
N ALA A 122 -11.76 -15.90 2.08
CA ALA A 122 -12.66 -16.70 2.92
C ALA A 122 -12.14 -16.85 4.36
N ASN A 123 -10.82 -16.94 4.54
CA ASN A 123 -10.17 -17.18 5.82
C ASN A 123 -9.01 -16.19 6.03
N THR A 124 -8.69 -15.90 7.29
CA THR A 124 -7.48 -15.16 7.65
C THR A 124 -6.26 -16.08 7.56
N GLY A 125 -5.21 -15.62 6.88
CA GLY A 125 -3.97 -16.36 6.67
C GLY A 125 -3.27 -15.96 5.38
N SER A 126 -2.10 -16.53 5.12
CA SER A 126 -1.35 -16.24 3.90
C SER A 126 -2.00 -16.89 2.68
N LEU A 127 -2.10 -16.13 1.60
CA LEU A 127 -2.41 -16.63 0.27
C LEU A 127 -1.15 -16.60 -0.59
N TYR A 128 -1.04 -17.57 -1.50
CA TYR A 128 0.11 -17.73 -2.38
C TYR A 128 -0.35 -17.60 -3.82
N MET A 129 0.41 -16.85 -4.60
CA MET A 129 0.20 -16.59 -6.00
C MET A 129 1.40 -17.15 -6.76
N LYS A 130 1.15 -17.93 -7.79
CA LYS A 130 2.15 -18.31 -8.77
C LYS A 130 1.94 -17.47 -10.01
N PHE A 131 2.97 -16.75 -10.43
CA PHE A 131 3.02 -16.10 -11.73
C PHE A 131 3.92 -16.90 -12.65
N ALA A 132 3.53 -17.00 -13.92
CA ALA A 132 4.36 -17.60 -14.96
C ALA A 132 4.08 -16.90 -16.29
N ASN A 133 5.08 -16.89 -17.17
CA ASN A 133 4.85 -16.44 -18.54
C ASN A 133 4.07 -17.52 -19.31
N HIS A 134 3.07 -17.11 -20.09
CA HIS A 134 2.25 -17.99 -20.91
C HIS A 134 3.11 -18.83 -21.87
N ASP A 135 4.10 -18.19 -22.49
CA ASP A 135 5.16 -18.86 -23.24
C ASP A 135 6.40 -19.01 -22.33
N PRO A 136 6.65 -20.20 -21.74
CA PRO A 136 7.76 -20.39 -20.81
C PRO A 136 9.13 -20.26 -21.47
N GLU A 137 9.22 -20.35 -22.80
CA GLU A 137 10.47 -20.17 -23.54
C GLU A 137 10.84 -18.69 -23.71
N ARG A 138 9.88 -17.79 -23.48
CA ARG A 138 10.10 -16.35 -23.54
C ARG A 138 10.53 -15.84 -22.17
N ALA A 139 11.83 -15.64 -22.02
CA ALA A 139 12.45 -15.21 -20.77
C ALA A 139 13.59 -14.23 -21.01
N GLY A 140 14.06 -13.59 -19.94
CA GLY A 140 15.18 -12.67 -19.91
C GLY A 140 14.87 -11.42 -19.10
N ASP A 141 15.91 -10.61 -18.86
CA ASP A 141 15.84 -9.41 -18.03
C ASP A 141 14.78 -8.38 -18.48
N THR A 142 14.37 -8.43 -19.75
CA THR A 142 13.35 -7.56 -20.36
C THR A 142 11.94 -8.14 -20.36
N VAL A 143 11.76 -9.42 -20.00
CA VAL A 143 10.43 -10.05 -19.87
C VAL A 143 9.86 -9.69 -18.50
N ALA A 144 9.55 -8.40 -18.35
CA ALA A 144 9.20 -7.79 -17.08
C ALA A 144 7.68 -7.62 -16.90
N TYR A 145 7.24 -7.56 -15.66
CA TYR A 145 5.89 -7.21 -15.28
C TYR A 145 5.88 -6.38 -13.99
N GLU A 146 4.76 -5.70 -13.73
CA GLU A 146 4.56 -4.82 -12.58
C GLU A 146 3.40 -5.35 -11.74
N LEU A 147 3.72 -5.93 -10.58
CA LEU A 147 2.76 -6.53 -9.66
C LEU A 147 2.39 -5.56 -8.54
N SER A 148 1.10 -5.47 -8.23
CA SER A 148 0.62 -4.85 -7.00
C SER A 148 -0.51 -5.67 -6.38
N VAL A 149 -0.58 -5.65 -5.04
CA VAL A 149 -1.72 -6.17 -4.28
C VAL A 149 -2.24 -5.05 -3.41
N ARG A 150 -3.53 -4.78 -3.47
CA ARG A 150 -4.19 -3.76 -2.66
C ARG A 150 -5.36 -4.36 -1.91
N GLN A 151 -5.38 -4.21 -0.59
CA GLN A 151 -6.60 -4.45 0.18
C GLN A 151 -7.63 -3.38 -0.19
N LEU A 152 -8.74 -3.79 -0.77
CA LEU A 152 -9.91 -2.96 -0.99
C LEU A 152 -10.71 -2.98 0.30
N SER A 153 -10.69 -1.88 1.04
CA SER A 153 -11.51 -1.80 2.25
C SER A 153 -12.99 -1.91 1.88
N ALA A 154 -13.71 -2.76 2.63
CA ALA A 154 -15.15 -2.99 2.44
C ALA A 154 -16.02 -1.73 2.64
N SER A 155 -15.44 -0.67 3.22
CA SER A 155 -15.99 0.68 3.32
C SER A 155 -15.05 1.62 2.57
N ALA A 156 -15.59 2.46 1.67
CA ALA A 156 -14.87 3.64 1.22
C ALA A 156 -14.52 4.44 2.49
N ALA A 157 -13.26 4.42 2.91
CA ALA A 157 -12.86 5.28 4.00
C ALA A 157 -12.89 6.71 3.45
N PRO A 158 -13.44 7.67 4.19
CA PRO A 158 -13.45 9.05 3.77
C PRO A 158 -12.02 9.52 3.46
N GLY A 159 -11.86 10.29 2.38
CA GLY A 159 -10.59 10.93 2.07
C GLY A 159 -10.37 12.16 2.95
N LEU A 160 -9.10 12.51 3.18
CA LEU A 160 -8.72 13.78 3.76
C LEU A 160 -8.68 14.87 2.68
N LEU A 161 -9.02 16.09 3.05
CA LEU A 161 -8.98 17.26 2.19
C LEU A 161 -8.15 18.37 2.85
N ILE A 162 -7.12 18.83 2.16
CA ILE A 162 -6.44 20.09 2.50
C ILE A 162 -6.92 21.15 1.51
N ILE A 163 -7.51 22.23 2.01
CA ILE A 163 -7.93 23.39 1.21
C ILE A 163 -6.95 24.53 1.49
N VAL A 164 -6.49 25.21 0.45
CA VAL A 164 -5.64 26.39 0.59
C VAL A 164 -6.22 27.56 -0.19
N ALA A 165 -6.59 28.62 0.53
CA ALA A 165 -6.84 29.94 -0.02
C ALA A 165 -5.52 30.72 -0.06
N GLY A 166 -4.92 30.87 -1.24
CA GLY A 166 -3.69 31.63 -1.43
C GLY A 166 -3.86 33.14 -1.22
N GLN A 167 -2.74 33.83 -1.01
CA GLN A 167 -2.67 35.29 -0.95
C GLN A 167 -1.29 35.77 -1.41
N ILE A 168 -1.27 36.67 -2.39
CA ILE A 168 -0.02 37.30 -2.85
C ILE A 168 0.30 38.59 -2.09
N LYS A 169 -0.72 39.34 -1.66
CA LYS A 169 -0.54 40.60 -0.93
C LYS A 169 -1.73 40.95 -0.04
N ASN A 170 -1.47 41.79 0.95
CA ASN A 170 -2.53 42.38 1.77
C ASN A 170 -3.47 43.23 0.91
N ASN A 171 -4.77 43.18 1.22
CA ASN A 171 -5.83 43.87 0.48
C ASN A 171 -5.86 43.52 -1.01
N ASP A 172 -5.62 42.24 -1.35
CA ASP A 172 -5.73 41.80 -2.74
C ASP A 172 -7.18 41.89 -3.26
N PRO A 173 -7.45 42.62 -4.37
CA PRO A 173 -8.78 42.70 -4.96
C PRO A 173 -9.40 41.37 -5.39
N VAL A 174 -8.60 40.34 -5.67
CA VAL A 174 -9.12 39.01 -6.07
C VAL A 174 -9.32 38.07 -4.88
N GLN A 175 -8.86 38.44 -3.68
CA GLN A 175 -9.01 37.62 -2.48
C GLN A 175 -10.46 37.19 -2.20
N PRO A 176 -11.49 38.04 -2.38
CA PRO A 176 -12.88 37.61 -2.21
C PRO A 176 -13.29 36.46 -3.13
N ASN A 177 -12.75 36.39 -4.36
CA ASN A 177 -13.04 35.31 -5.29
C ASN A 177 -12.35 34.00 -4.86
N ILE A 178 -11.11 34.10 -4.37
CA ILE A 178 -10.37 32.94 -3.82
C ILE A 178 -11.13 32.37 -2.63
N TYR A 179 -11.61 33.22 -1.71
CA TYR A 179 -12.46 32.80 -0.60
C TYR A 179 -13.77 32.18 -1.08
N HIS A 180 -14.44 32.79 -2.05
CA HIS A 180 -15.69 32.25 -2.57
C HIS A 180 -15.55 30.80 -3.07
N VAL A 181 -14.47 30.51 -3.81
CA VAL A 181 -14.20 29.17 -4.34
C VAL A 181 -13.80 28.19 -3.25
N THR A 182 -12.90 28.59 -2.34
CA THR A 182 -12.42 27.70 -1.27
C THR A 182 -13.49 27.40 -0.22
N ASP A 183 -14.32 28.38 0.14
CA ASP A 183 -15.49 28.17 0.99
C ASP A 183 -16.50 27.24 0.31
N ALA A 184 -16.72 27.38 -1.00
CA ALA A 184 -17.65 26.52 -1.73
C ALA A 184 -17.17 25.05 -1.74
N VAL A 185 -15.86 24.83 -1.85
CA VAL A 185 -15.26 23.49 -1.73
C VAL A 185 -15.41 22.95 -0.32
N TYR A 186 -15.12 23.76 0.71
CA TYR A 186 -15.33 23.37 2.11
C TYR A 186 -16.78 22.93 2.34
N GLN A 187 -17.76 23.76 1.95
CA GLN A 187 -19.18 23.45 2.11
C GLN A 187 -19.62 22.23 1.31
N LEU A 188 -19.11 22.05 0.08
CA LEU A 188 -19.41 20.86 -0.72
C LEU A 188 -19.05 19.57 0.02
N PHE A 189 -17.87 19.53 0.66
CA PHE A 189 -17.44 18.33 1.38
C PHE A 189 -18.23 18.16 2.69
N LYS A 190 -18.53 19.24 3.42
CA LYS A 190 -19.42 19.20 4.58
C LYS A 190 -20.81 18.64 4.23
N ASP A 191 -21.41 19.08 3.13
CA ASP A 191 -22.71 18.61 2.63
C ASP A 191 -22.70 17.13 2.22
N LYS A 192 -21.53 16.60 1.85
CA LYS A 192 -21.31 15.18 1.56
C LYS A 192 -21.01 14.34 2.80
N GLY A 193 -21.03 14.95 3.99
CA GLY A 193 -20.85 14.27 5.27
C GLY A 193 -19.42 14.27 5.80
N ALA A 194 -18.50 15.06 5.21
CA ALA A 194 -17.16 15.19 5.75
C ALA A 194 -17.18 15.84 7.14
N THR A 195 -16.45 15.25 8.08
CA THR A 195 -16.25 15.80 9.43
C THR A 195 -15.16 16.86 9.41
N ASP A 196 -15.07 17.67 10.47
CA ASP A 196 -13.99 18.68 10.55
C ASP A 196 -12.62 18.00 10.65
N ASP A 197 -12.52 16.83 11.30
CA ASP A 197 -11.28 16.04 11.35
C ASP A 197 -10.79 15.55 9.98
N GLN A 198 -11.61 15.65 8.93
CA GLN A 198 -11.28 15.24 7.57
C GLN A 198 -10.90 16.40 6.65
N ILE A 199 -11.07 17.64 7.09
CA ILE A 199 -10.79 18.83 6.30
C ILE A 199 -9.82 19.73 7.07
N TYR A 200 -8.67 20.03 6.47
CA TYR A 200 -7.74 21.03 6.98
C TYR A 200 -7.74 22.24 6.05
N TYR A 201 -8.30 23.37 6.50
CA TYR A 201 -8.47 24.56 5.68
C TYR A 201 -7.49 25.66 6.10
N LEU A 202 -6.59 25.99 5.17
CA LEU A 202 -5.62 27.07 5.28
C LEU A 202 -6.11 28.33 4.58
N ALA A 203 -6.18 29.45 5.31
CA ALA A 203 -6.55 30.75 4.74
C ALA A 203 -5.86 31.92 5.47
N PRO A 204 -5.61 33.08 4.80
CA PRO A 204 -5.03 34.25 5.44
C PRO A 204 -5.91 34.83 6.55
N ASP A 205 -7.23 34.76 6.38
CA ASP A 205 -8.23 35.22 7.35
C ASP A 205 -8.71 34.05 8.22
N LEU A 206 -8.21 33.99 9.45
CA LEU A 206 -8.57 32.96 10.44
C LEU A 206 -9.98 33.13 11.02
N SER A 207 -10.67 34.25 10.75
CA SER A 207 -12.03 34.45 11.24
C SER A 207 -13.08 33.71 10.41
N ARG A 208 -12.68 33.15 9.26
CA ARG A 208 -13.58 32.39 8.39
C ARG A 208 -13.92 31.03 9.00
N THR A 209 -15.12 30.56 8.71
CA THR A 209 -15.62 29.28 9.22
C THR A 209 -14.78 28.12 8.68
N GLY A 210 -14.38 27.23 9.58
CA GLY A 210 -13.65 26.01 9.23
C GLY A 210 -12.17 26.21 8.94
N VAL A 211 -11.61 27.43 9.08
CA VAL A 211 -10.18 27.69 8.89
C VAL A 211 -9.39 27.26 10.11
N ASP A 212 -8.40 26.39 9.90
CA ASP A 212 -7.55 25.81 10.94
C ASP A 212 -6.26 26.60 11.15
N ALA A 213 -5.69 27.15 10.08
CA ALA A 213 -4.40 27.83 10.14
C ALA A 213 -4.19 28.83 9.00
N SER A 214 -3.20 29.72 9.16
CA SER A 214 -2.83 30.67 8.13
C SER A 214 -2.25 29.97 6.90
N ALA A 215 -2.61 30.42 5.70
CA ALA A 215 -2.07 29.89 4.45
C ALA A 215 -0.59 30.28 4.24
N THR A 216 0.32 29.51 4.83
CA THR A 216 1.77 29.63 4.68
C THR A 216 2.36 28.32 4.19
N ALA A 217 3.53 28.37 3.54
CA ALA A 217 4.24 27.17 3.09
C ALA A 217 4.53 26.21 4.25
N ALA A 218 4.92 26.74 5.42
CA ALA A 218 5.18 25.94 6.61
C ALA A 218 3.92 25.23 7.14
N ASN A 219 2.77 25.91 7.14
CA ASN A 219 1.51 25.30 7.57
C ASN A 219 0.98 24.28 6.56
N LEU A 220 1.21 24.50 5.27
CA LEU A 220 0.89 23.52 4.23
C LEU A 220 1.78 22.27 4.37
N GLU A 221 3.07 22.45 4.60
CA GLU A 221 3.99 21.34 4.87
C GLU A 221 3.55 20.55 6.10
N ALA A 222 3.20 21.23 7.20
CA ALA A 222 2.69 20.57 8.40
C ALA A 222 1.35 19.86 8.17
N ALA A 223 0.45 20.44 7.36
CA ALA A 223 -0.81 19.80 7.01
C ALA A 223 -0.59 18.49 6.24
N ILE A 224 0.37 18.49 5.30
CA ILE A 224 0.68 17.31 4.46
C ILE A 224 1.45 16.24 5.24
N THR A 225 2.46 16.64 6.02
CA THR A 225 3.43 15.71 6.60
C THR A 225 3.09 15.28 8.03
N GLN A 226 2.29 16.06 8.75
CA GLN A 226 1.93 15.77 10.13
C GLN A 226 0.43 15.50 10.28
N TRP A 227 -0.43 16.47 9.95
CA TRP A 227 -1.89 16.30 10.15
C TRP A 227 -2.44 15.11 9.35
N ALA A 228 -2.06 14.99 8.07
CA ALA A 228 -2.54 13.88 7.25
C ALA A 228 -2.03 12.51 7.74
N ASP A 229 -0.82 12.45 8.31
CA ASP A 229 -0.26 11.23 8.88
C ASP A 229 -0.99 10.82 10.17
N GLU A 230 -1.30 11.79 11.04
CA GLU A 230 -2.10 11.58 12.25
C GLU A 230 -3.49 10.99 11.94
N GLN A 231 -4.04 11.31 10.76
CA GLN A 231 -5.34 10.82 10.30
C GLN A 231 -5.26 9.58 9.38
N ALA A 232 -4.05 9.16 8.97
CA ALA A 232 -3.82 8.14 7.92
C ALA A 232 -4.43 6.76 8.25
N ALA A 233 -4.58 6.44 9.54
CA ALA A 233 -5.23 5.19 9.95
C ALA A 233 -6.74 5.13 9.62
N SER A 234 -7.37 6.27 9.35
CA SER A 234 -8.82 6.40 9.14
C SER A 234 -9.21 6.85 7.73
N ALA A 235 -8.24 7.14 6.86
CA ALA A 235 -8.46 7.69 5.54
C ALA A 235 -7.63 6.98 4.45
N GLN A 236 -8.21 6.80 3.27
CA GLN A 236 -7.60 6.07 2.14
C GLN A 236 -6.94 6.95 1.09
N SER A 237 -7.11 8.27 1.18
CA SER A 237 -6.58 9.22 0.21
C SER A 237 -6.45 10.61 0.81
N LEU A 238 -5.48 11.39 0.33
CA LEU A 238 -5.33 12.81 0.62
C LEU A 238 -5.57 13.61 -0.66
N THR A 239 -6.54 14.52 -0.63
CA THR A 239 -6.79 15.49 -1.71
C THR A 239 -6.24 16.85 -1.30
N LEU A 240 -5.49 17.48 -2.19
CA LEU A 240 -5.02 18.85 -2.01
C LEU A 240 -5.73 19.77 -3.01
N TYR A 241 -6.49 20.76 -2.50
CA TYR A 241 -7.16 21.79 -3.27
C TYR A 241 -6.50 23.14 -3.05
N LEU A 242 -5.80 23.65 -4.06
CA LEU A 242 -5.13 24.95 -4.01
C LEU A 242 -5.87 25.93 -4.90
N MET A 243 -6.30 27.06 -4.33
CA MET A 243 -6.82 28.18 -5.10
C MET A 243 -5.95 29.39 -4.86
N ASP A 244 -5.37 29.91 -5.93
CA ASP A 244 -4.50 31.07 -5.88
C ASP A 244 -4.79 32.00 -7.07
N HIS A 245 -3.99 33.06 -7.17
CA HIS A 245 -4.00 34.00 -8.27
C HIS A 245 -3.39 33.24 -9.46
N GLY A 246 -4.22 32.84 -10.43
CA GLY A 246 -3.74 32.12 -11.63
C GLY A 246 -2.56 32.86 -12.27
N GLY A 247 -1.46 32.15 -12.47
CA GLY A 247 -0.23 32.67 -13.09
C GLY A 247 -0.32 32.76 -14.61
#